data_AF-A0A9X1GNB5-F1
#
_entry.id   AF-A0A9X1GNB5-F1
#
_cell.length_a   1.000
_cell.length_b   1.000
_cell.length_c   1.000
_cell.angle_alpha   90.00
_cell.angle_beta   90.00
_cell.angle_gamma   90.00
#
_symmetry.space_group_name_H-M   'P 1'
#
loop_
_entity.id
_entity.type
_entity.pdbx_description
1 polymer ?
#
loop_
_entity_poly.entity_id
_entity_poly.type
_entity_poly.pdbx_seq_one_letter_code
_entity_poly.pdbx_strand_id
1 'polypeptide(L)'
;MQSGQLASTLSVTIYKAPQKGKGQKLLQEGFQVADFPYNPPYLDGSCYFAGSNDRSIAEEFNESYQEGILEVYIDQASYEQYFKSLEYRYDEKDGYERIEVVVPQRLFPILNQFPRVLKSR
;
A
#
# COMPACT_ATOMS: atom_id res chain seq x y z
N MET A 1 -10.74 -12.02 39.05
CA MET A 1 -10.34 -12.60 37.75
C MET A 1 -10.83 -11.69 36.64
N GLN A 2 -9.92 -11.06 35.91
CA GLN A 2 -9.94 -10.87 34.44
C GLN A 2 -8.94 -9.77 34.10
N SER A 3 -7.70 -10.21 33.91
CA SER A 3 -6.70 -9.52 33.10
C SER A 3 -7.22 -9.48 31.67
N GLY A 4 -7.66 -8.31 31.22
CA GLY A 4 -7.85 -8.04 29.79
C GLY A 4 -6.49 -8.02 29.12
N GLN A 5 -6.06 -9.17 28.60
CA GLN A 5 -4.96 -9.24 27.66
C GLN A 5 -5.37 -8.41 26.44
N LEU A 6 -4.74 -7.25 26.27
CA LEU A 6 -4.65 -6.57 24.99
C LEU A 6 -3.93 -7.56 24.07
N ALA A 7 -4.70 -8.33 23.29
CA ALA A 7 -4.12 -9.03 22.16
C ALA A 7 -3.48 -7.96 21.29
N SER A 8 -2.15 -7.93 21.26
CA SER A 8 -1.38 -7.20 20.28
C SER A 8 -1.89 -7.65 18.91
N THR A 9 -2.80 -6.87 18.32
CA THR A 9 -3.34 -7.17 17.00
C THR A 9 -2.16 -6.98 16.06
N LEU A 10 -1.58 -8.09 15.59
CA LEU A 10 -0.50 -8.01 14.61
C LEU A 10 -1.03 -7.23 13.41
N SER A 11 -0.34 -6.15 13.05
CA SER A 11 -0.69 -5.27 11.94
C SER A 11 0.37 -5.38 10.85
N VAL A 12 -0.09 -5.48 9.61
CA VAL A 12 0.75 -5.36 8.42
C VAL A 12 0.66 -3.94 7.90
N THR A 13 1.81 -3.33 7.64
CA THR A 13 1.86 -2.04 6.95
C THR A 13 2.30 -2.25 5.51
N ILE A 14 1.56 -1.68 4.56
CA ILE A 14 2.01 -1.55 3.17
C ILE A 14 2.25 -0.07 2.86
N TYR A 15 3.20 0.21 1.97
CA TYR A 15 3.72 1.55 1.76
C TYR A 15 3.54 2.01 0.32
N LYS A 16 3.16 3.26 0.11
CA LYS A 16 3.08 3.84 -1.23
C LYS A 16 3.81 5.16 -1.26
N ALA A 17 4.61 5.37 -2.32
CA ALA A 17 5.02 6.70 -2.73
C ALA A 17 3.90 7.31 -3.58
N PRO A 18 3.15 8.31 -3.10
CA PRO A 18 2.19 9.01 -3.94
C PRO A 18 2.92 9.72 -5.08
N GLN A 19 2.37 9.67 -6.29
CA GLN A 19 2.86 10.52 -7.38
C GLN A 19 2.64 11.99 -7.03
N LYS A 20 3.44 12.86 -7.65
CA LYS A 20 3.40 14.32 -7.44
C LYS A 20 1.98 14.89 -7.49
N GLY A 21 1.60 15.63 -6.45
CA GLY A 21 0.27 16.24 -6.28
C GLY A 21 -0.85 15.27 -5.88
N LYS A 22 -0.56 13.98 -5.64
CA LYS A 22 -1.56 12.97 -5.25
C LYS A 22 -1.52 12.61 -3.78
N GLY A 23 -0.49 12.98 -3.02
CA GLY A 23 -0.33 12.56 -1.62
C GLY A 23 -1.51 12.93 -0.73
N GLN A 24 -1.88 14.22 -0.73
CA GLN A 24 -3.02 14.71 0.05
C GLN A 24 -4.36 14.11 -0.42
N LYS A 25 -4.53 13.95 -1.74
CA LYS A 25 -5.74 13.35 -2.28
C LYS A 25 -5.92 11.91 -1.81
N LEU A 26 -4.87 11.09 -1.92
CA LEU A 26 -4.90 9.70 -1.43
C LEU A 26 -5.11 9.65 0.08
N LEU A 27 -4.54 10.57 0.86
CA LEU A 27 -4.77 10.63 2.30
C LEU A 27 -6.24 10.92 2.62
N GLN A 28 -6.85 11.92 1.97
CA GLN A 28 -8.20 12.41 2.29
C GLN A 28 -9.31 11.56 1.67
N GLU A 29 -9.20 11.27 0.38
CA GLU A 29 -10.26 10.61 -0.41
C GLU A 29 -10.03 9.10 -0.56
N GLY A 30 -8.78 8.66 -0.38
CA GLY A 30 -8.39 7.27 -0.52
C GLY A 30 -8.18 6.86 -1.96
N PHE A 31 -8.32 5.56 -2.18
CA PHE A 31 -8.11 4.95 -3.49
C PHE A 31 -9.43 4.96 -4.25
N GLN A 32 -9.52 5.81 -5.26
CA GLN A 32 -10.70 5.95 -6.12
C GLN A 32 -10.42 5.38 -7.49
N VAL A 33 -11.36 4.63 -8.06
CA VAL A 33 -11.21 4.02 -9.41
C VAL A 33 -10.82 5.07 -10.46
N ALA A 34 -11.37 6.29 -10.36
CA ALA A 34 -11.08 7.40 -11.27
C ALA A 34 -9.62 7.88 -11.23
N ASP A 35 -8.88 7.61 -10.14
CA ASP A 35 -7.46 7.97 -10.01
C ASP A 35 -6.52 6.88 -10.56
N PHE A 36 -7.04 5.69 -10.87
CA PHE A 36 -6.28 4.56 -11.37
C PHE A 36 -6.94 4.02 -12.64
N PRO A 37 -6.83 4.70 -13.80
CA PRO A 37 -7.53 4.29 -15.02
C PRO A 37 -7.19 2.86 -15.48
N TYR A 38 -8.19 2.17 -16.04
CA TYR A 38 -8.04 0.84 -16.65
C TYR A 38 -8.15 0.96 -18.18
N ASN A 39 -7.03 0.82 -18.87
CA ASN A 39 -6.92 0.89 -20.34
C ASN A 39 -5.80 -0.04 -20.83
N PRO A 40 -6.04 -1.36 -20.88
CA PRO A 40 -5.03 -2.33 -21.30
C PRO A 40 -4.61 -2.14 -22.78
N PRO A 41 -3.36 -2.44 -23.14
CA PRO A 41 -2.33 -3.07 -22.30
C PRO A 41 -1.52 -2.07 -21.45
N TYR A 42 -1.81 -0.77 -21.54
CA TYR A 42 -0.95 0.28 -20.97
C TYR A 42 -1.23 0.60 -19.51
N LEU A 43 -2.50 0.49 -19.09
CA LEU A 43 -2.95 0.82 -17.74
C LEU A 43 -3.81 -0.32 -17.23
N ASP A 44 -3.40 -0.94 -16.13
CA ASP A 44 -4.06 -2.10 -15.53
C ASP A 44 -4.99 -1.73 -14.37
N GLY A 45 -5.12 -0.43 -14.08
CA GLY A 45 -5.95 0.12 -13.01
C GLY A 45 -5.49 -0.24 -11.60
N SER A 46 -4.33 -0.89 -11.43
CA SER A 46 -3.85 -1.32 -10.12
C SER A 46 -3.21 -0.18 -9.35
N CYS A 47 -3.26 -0.28 -8.03
CA CYS A 47 -2.47 0.54 -7.14
C CYS A 47 -1.34 -0.31 -6.55
N TYR A 48 -0.10 0.10 -6.84
CA TYR A 48 1.11 -0.56 -6.38
C TYR A 48 1.58 -0.01 -5.03
N PHE A 49 2.02 -0.92 -4.17
CA PHE A 49 2.58 -0.66 -2.85
C PHE A 49 3.87 -1.46 -2.66
N ALA A 50 4.81 -0.93 -1.89
CA ALA A 50 5.84 -1.73 -1.25
C ALA A 50 5.22 -2.69 -0.23
N GLY A 51 5.82 -3.86 -0.13
CA GLY A 51 5.37 -5.03 0.61
C GLY A 51 5.25 -4.84 2.11
N SER A 52 4.75 -5.90 2.77
CA SER A 52 4.50 -5.94 4.20
C SER A 52 5.74 -5.56 5.02
N ASN A 53 5.67 -4.45 5.74
CA ASN A 53 6.71 -3.96 6.65
C ASN A 53 8.09 -3.69 5.99
N ASP A 54 8.12 -3.58 4.66
CA ASP A 54 9.28 -3.14 3.89
C ASP A 54 8.91 -1.90 3.06
N ARG A 55 9.42 -0.75 3.48
CA ARG A 55 9.17 0.55 2.83
C ARG A 55 10.16 0.89 1.71
N SER A 56 11.15 0.05 1.44
CA SER A 56 12.29 0.38 0.58
C SER A 56 11.88 0.77 -0.85
N ILE A 57 10.92 0.06 -1.45
CA ILE A 57 10.39 0.41 -2.79
C ILE A 57 9.71 1.79 -2.74
N ALA A 58 8.90 2.05 -1.72
CA ALA A 58 8.24 3.36 -1.59
C ALA A 58 9.26 4.49 -1.34
N GLU A 59 10.34 4.23 -0.63
CA GLU A 59 11.41 5.20 -0.43
C GLU A 59 12.12 5.56 -1.74
N GLU A 60 12.44 4.55 -2.55
CA GLU A 60 13.06 4.71 -3.87
C GLU A 60 12.22 5.61 -4.78
N PHE A 61 10.93 5.34 -4.93
CA PHE A 61 10.06 6.19 -5.75
C PHE A 61 9.83 7.58 -5.15
N ASN A 62 9.80 7.69 -3.82
CA ASN A 62 9.63 8.99 -3.15
C ASN A 62 10.84 9.91 -3.35
N GLU A 63 12.02 9.41 -3.71
CA GLU A 63 13.15 10.27 -4.10
C GLU A 63 12.80 11.17 -5.29
N SER A 64 12.00 10.64 -6.22
CA SER A 64 11.52 11.38 -7.39
C SER A 64 10.19 12.08 -7.16
N TYR A 65 9.24 11.44 -6.46
CA TYR A 65 7.89 12.00 -6.28
C TYR A 65 7.81 13.09 -5.20
N GLN A 66 8.61 12.98 -4.14
CA GLN A 66 8.73 13.96 -3.06
C GLN A 66 7.41 14.33 -2.35
N GLU A 67 6.46 13.40 -2.28
CA GLU A 67 5.16 13.58 -1.60
C GLU A 67 5.13 12.97 -0.19
N GLY A 68 6.23 12.32 0.22
CA GLY A 68 6.27 11.48 1.42
C GLY A 68 5.81 10.06 1.13
N ILE A 69 5.61 9.28 2.20
CA ILE A 69 5.20 7.89 2.11
C ILE A 69 3.85 7.74 2.80
N LEU A 70 2.88 7.22 2.04
CA LEU A 70 1.58 6.84 2.53
C LEU A 70 1.69 5.43 3.12
N GLU A 71 1.44 5.31 4.41
CA GLU A 71 1.38 4.04 5.14
C GLU A 71 -0.08 3.64 5.32
N VAL A 72 -0.41 2.39 5.00
CA VAL A 72 -1.75 1.81 5.26
C VAL A 72 -1.60 0.67 6.27
N TYR A 73 -2.30 0.75 7.40
CA TYR A 73 -2.21 -0.24 8.48
C TYR A 73 -3.37 -1.22 8.42
N ILE A 74 -3.07 -2.48 8.12
CA ILE A 74 -4.05 -3.55 7.88
C ILE A 74 -3.90 -4.57 9.00
N ASP A 75 -5.01 -5.02 9.60
CA ASP A 75 -4.92 -6.12 10.56
C ASP A 75 -4.49 -7.42 9.84
N GLN A 76 -3.73 -8.29 10.54
CA GLN A 76 -3.17 -9.49 9.93
C GLN A 76 -4.24 -10.35 9.23
N ALA A 77 -5.42 -10.51 9.82
CA ALA A 77 -6.46 -11.38 9.26
C ALA A 77 -6.97 -10.86 7.92
N SER A 78 -7.24 -9.54 7.84
CA SER A 78 -7.61 -8.89 6.58
C SER A 78 -6.48 -8.94 5.56
N TYR A 79 -5.21 -8.77 5.98
CA TYR A 79 -4.08 -8.86 5.08
C TYR A 79 -3.96 -10.23 4.41
N GLU A 80 -3.99 -11.29 5.22
CA GLU A 80 -3.95 -12.68 4.74
C GLU A 80 -5.13 -12.98 3.81
N GLN A 81 -6.34 -12.52 4.16
CA GLN A 81 -7.54 -12.80 3.40
C GLN A 81 -7.58 -12.10 2.04
N TYR A 82 -7.19 -10.83 1.97
CA TYR A 82 -7.45 -9.98 0.81
C TYR A 82 -6.22 -9.59 0.00
N PHE A 83 -5.04 -9.50 0.62
CA PHE A 83 -3.87 -8.85 0.02
C PHE A 83 -2.66 -9.76 -0.13
N LYS A 84 -2.51 -10.80 0.71
CA LYS A 84 -1.34 -11.70 0.68
C LYS A 84 -1.13 -12.39 -0.67
N SER A 85 -2.23 -12.79 -1.32
CA SER A 85 -2.17 -13.42 -2.65
C SER A 85 -1.82 -12.45 -3.80
N LEU A 86 -1.70 -11.16 -3.50
CA LEU A 86 -1.32 -10.10 -4.43
C LEU A 86 0.13 -9.64 -4.23
N GLU A 87 0.90 -10.35 -3.40
CA GLU A 87 2.33 -10.13 -3.26
C GLU A 87 3.06 -10.67 -4.50
N TYR A 88 3.91 -9.83 -5.07
CA TYR A 88 4.79 -10.18 -6.17
C TYR A 88 6.23 -9.81 -5.81
N ARG A 89 7.18 -10.57 -6.35
CA ARG A 89 8.59 -10.19 -6.29
C ARG A 89 8.76 -8.93 -7.14
N TYR A 90 9.26 -7.87 -6.52
CA TYR A 90 9.68 -6.67 -7.22
C TYR A 90 11.00 -6.98 -7.94
N ASP A 91 10.99 -6.91 -9.27
CA ASP A 91 12.10 -7.35 -10.12
C ASP A 91 12.75 -6.18 -10.87
N GLU A 92 13.62 -5.45 -10.17
CA GLU A 92 14.45 -4.36 -10.74
C GLU A 92 15.83 -4.86 -11.24
N LYS A 93 16.11 -6.18 -11.24
CA LYS A 93 17.45 -6.75 -11.52
C LYS A 93 18.58 -6.14 -10.67
N ASP A 94 18.25 -5.65 -9.50
CA ASP A 94 19.15 -4.98 -8.55
C ASP A 94 19.80 -5.94 -7.54
N GLY A 95 19.34 -7.20 -7.50
CA GLY A 95 19.82 -8.24 -6.58
C GLY A 95 19.16 -8.22 -5.21
N TYR A 96 18.16 -7.36 -4.98
CA TYR A 96 17.40 -7.33 -3.72
C TYR A 96 16.14 -8.19 -3.83
N GLU A 97 15.79 -8.87 -2.74
CA GLU A 97 14.51 -9.59 -2.63
C GLU A 97 13.50 -8.69 -1.94
N ARG A 98 12.80 -7.88 -2.75
CA ARG A 98 11.75 -6.98 -2.29
C ARG A 98 10.40 -7.46 -2.80
N ILE A 99 9.36 -7.19 -2.04
CA ILE A 99 7.98 -7.57 -2.37
C ILE A 99 7.18 -6.30 -2.65
N GLU A 100 6.33 -6.35 -3.67
CA GLU A 100 5.27 -5.37 -3.90
C GLU A 100 3.90 -6.00 -3.72
N VAL A 101 2.90 -5.20 -3.34
CA VAL A 101 1.49 -5.60 -3.30
C VAL A 101 0.75 -4.85 -4.40
N VAL A 102 0.21 -5.61 -5.35
CA VAL A 102 -0.50 -5.05 -6.52
C VAL A 102 -1.99 -5.11 -6.27
N VAL A 103 -2.57 -4.01 -5.78
CA VAL A 103 -3.99 -3.97 -5.39
C VAL A 103 -4.86 -3.55 -6.57
N PRO A 104 -5.72 -4.44 -7.12
CA PRO A 104 -6.63 -4.08 -8.20
C PRO A 104 -7.80 -3.22 -7.69
N GLN A 105 -8.38 -2.42 -8.59
CA GLN A 105 -9.51 -1.52 -8.30
C GLN A 105 -10.66 -2.15 -7.51
N ARG A 106 -10.98 -3.42 -7.79
CA ARG A 106 -12.07 -4.16 -7.11
C ARG A 106 -11.89 -4.27 -5.60
N LEU A 107 -10.67 -4.12 -5.09
CA LEU A 107 -10.34 -4.17 -3.66
C LEU A 107 -10.19 -2.79 -3.02
N PHE A 108 -10.28 -1.69 -3.77
CA PHE A 108 -10.21 -0.34 -3.20
C PHE A 108 -11.26 -0.07 -2.11
N PRO A 109 -12.53 -0.54 -2.22
CA PRO A 109 -13.50 -0.40 -1.13
C PRO A 109 -13.07 -1.10 0.16
N ILE A 110 -12.29 -2.18 0.07
CA ILE A 110 -11.74 -2.89 1.24
C ILE A 110 -10.53 -2.13 1.77
N LEU A 111 -9.60 -1.76 0.88
CA LEU A 111 -8.39 -1.01 1.23
C LEU A 111 -8.71 0.33 1.93
N ASN A 112 -9.76 1.01 1.50
CA ASN A 112 -10.19 2.29 2.08
C ASN A 112 -10.79 2.18 3.49
N GLN A 113 -11.06 0.98 4.00
CA GLN A 113 -11.53 0.78 5.39
C GLN A 113 -10.39 0.88 6.40
N PHE A 114 -9.14 0.74 5.95
CA PHE A 114 -7.98 0.74 6.82
C PHE A 114 -7.45 2.17 7.06
N PRO A 115 -6.98 2.45 8.29
CA PRO A 115 -6.36 3.74 8.58
C PRO A 115 -5.08 3.91 7.77
N ARG A 116 -4.83 5.16 7.38
CA ARG A 116 -3.67 5.55 6.61
C ARG A 116 -3.11 6.89 7.06
N VAL A 117 -1.80 7.04 6.96
CA VAL A 117 -1.10 8.28 7.29
C VAL A 117 -0.09 8.61 6.21
N LEU A 118 0.07 9.90 5.92
CA LEU A 118 1.13 10.39 5.05
C LEU A 118 2.25 10.94 5.91
N LYS A 119 3.43 10.31 5.84
CA LYS A 119 4.62 10.78 6.58
C LYS A 119 5.58 11.45 5.62
N SER A 120 6.13 12.58 6.03
CA SER A 120 7.30 13.17 5.39
C SER A 120 8.48 12.20 5.48
N ARG A 121 9.38 12.25 4.50
CA ARG A 121 10.63 11.49 4.52
C ARG A 121 11.45 11.84 5.76
#